data_AF-A0A844EH91-F1
#
_entry.id   AF-A0A844EH91-F1
#
_cell.length_a   1.000
_cell.length_b   1.000
_cell.length_c   1.000
_cell.angle_alpha   90.00
_cell.angle_beta   90.00
_cell.angle_gamma   90.00
#
_symmetry.space_group_name_H-M   'P 1'
#
loop_
_entity.id
_entity.type
_entity.pdbx_description
1 polymer ?
#
loop_
_entity_poly.entity_id
_entity_poly.type
_entity_poly.pdbx_seq_one_letter_code
_entity_poly.pdbx_strand_id
1 'polypeptide(L)' 'MNVGIDKIGFFTSDYYIDMVDLAHARGDDPNKYLKGIGQQQQAVIPPTQDVVTLAANAADQILS' A
#
# COMPACT_ATOMS: atom_id res chain seq x y z
N MET A 1 -33.55 -11.59 -0.04
CA MET A 1 -32.64 -10.43 -0.01
C MET A 1 -31.30 -11.00 0.42
N ASN A 2 -30.37 -11.15 -0.53
CA ASN A 2 -29.05 -11.70 -0.22
C ASN A 2 -28.12 -10.52 0.02
N VAL A 3 -27.73 -10.32 1.27
CA VAL A 3 -26.79 -9.27 1.66
C VAL A 3 -25.38 -9.80 1.44
N GLY A 4 -24.54 -9.01 0.78
CA GLY A 4 -23.17 -9.36 0.45
C GLY A 4 -22.41 -8.17 -0.12
N ILE A 5 -21.18 -8.43 -0.58
CA ILE A 5 -20.37 -7.44 -1.28
C ILE A 5 -20.71 -7.52 -2.77
N ASP A 6 -21.28 -6.45 -3.32
CA ASP A 6 -21.59 -6.39 -4.75
C ASP A 6 -20.38 -5.96 -5.61
N LYS A 7 -19.56 -5.02 -5.10
CA LYS A 7 -18.33 -4.54 -5.74
C LYS A 7 -17.28 -4.14 -4.69
N ILE A 8 -16.00 -4.24 -5.07
CA ILE A 8 -14.86 -3.73 -4.30
C ILE A 8 -13.94 -2.98 -5.26
N GLY A 9 -13.56 -1.76 -4.91
CA GLY A 9 -12.47 -1.02 -5.54
C GLY A 9 -11.31 -0.90 -4.56
N PHE A 10 -10.08 -0.99 -5.07
CA PHE A 10 -8.87 -0.89 -4.25
C PHE A 10 -7.85 0.01 -4.92
N PHE A 11 -7.26 0.91 -4.14
CA PHE A 11 -6.22 1.79 -4.61
C PHE A 11 -5.19 2.04 -3.50
N THR A 12 -3.93 2.11 -3.90
CA THR A 12 -2.78 2.46 -3.04
C THR A 12 -1.81 3.32 -3.85
N SER A 13 -0.76 3.84 -3.22
CA SER A 13 0.28 4.63 -3.90
C SER A 13 0.96 3.83 -5.02
N ASP A 14 1.31 4.51 -6.11
CA ASP A 14 2.16 3.99 -7.18
C ASP A 14 3.64 3.90 -6.76
N TYR A 15 4.01 4.47 -5.61
CA TYR A 15 5.36 4.46 -5.07
C TYR A 15 5.46 3.53 -3.87
N TYR A 16 6.62 2.86 -3.75
CA TYR A 16 6.96 2.03 -2.62
C TYR A 16 8.43 2.23 -2.21
N ILE A 17 8.75 1.81 -0.99
CA ILE A 17 10.12 1.62 -0.51
C ILE A 17 10.39 0.11 -0.42
N ASP A 18 11.53 -0.33 -0.94
CA ASP A 18 12.00 -1.71 -0.78
C ASP A 18 12.48 -1.93 0.66
N MET A 19 12.05 -3.04 1.28
CA MET A 19 12.37 -3.30 2.68
C MET A 19 13.85 -3.64 2.92
N VAL A 20 14.58 -4.12 1.90
CA VAL A 20 16.04 -4.31 1.97
C VAL A 20 16.74 -2.96 1.98
N ASP A 21 16.34 -2.04 1.10
CA ASP A 21 16.90 -0.69 1.06
C ASP A 21 16.62 0.07 2.36
N LEU A 22 15.40 -0.06 2.90
CA LEU A 22 15.05 0.53 4.19
C LEU A 22 15.88 -0.08 5.33
N ALA A 23 16.11 -1.40 5.33
CA ALA A 23 16.93 -2.06 6.33
C ALA A 23 18.36 -1.55 6.31
N HIS A 24 18.98 -1.48 5.12
CA HIS A 24 20.33 -0.97 4.95
C HIS A 24 20.44 0.50 5.38
N ALA A 25 19.49 1.36 4.98
CA ALA A 25 19.46 2.76 5.38
C ALA A 25 19.33 2.97 6.90
N ARG A 26 18.74 2.00 7.61
CA ARG A 26 18.59 2.02 9.08
C ARG A 26 19.66 1.24 9.84
N GLY A 27 20.56 0.54 9.14
CA GLY A 27 21.56 -0.34 9.77
C GLY A 27 20.98 -1.62 10.39
N ASP A 28 19.79 -2.05 9.95
CA ASP A 28 19.13 -3.28 10.37
C ASP A 28 19.53 -4.46 9.46
N ASP A 29 19.44 -5.70 9.97
CA ASP A 29 19.49 -6.91 9.13
C ASP A 29 18.25 -6.97 8.21
N PRO A 30 18.38 -7.08 6.88
CA PRO A 30 17.24 -7.21 5.95
C PRO A 30 16.25 -8.32 6.31
N ASN A 31 16.71 -9.43 6.91
CA ASN A 31 15.84 -10.54 7.31
C ASN A 31 14.85 -10.16 8.41
N LYS A 32 15.11 -9.09 9.19
CA LYS A 32 14.14 -8.53 10.13
C LYS A 32 12.83 -8.19 9.43
N TYR A 33 12.91 -7.59 8.25
CA TYR A 33 11.74 -7.20 7.46
C TYR A 33 11.24 -8.34 6.58
N LEU A 34 12.14 -8.99 5.83
CA LEU A 34 11.74 -10.03 4.86
C LEU A 34 11.20 -11.31 5.49
N LYS A 35 11.78 -11.75 6.63
CA LYS A 35 11.41 -13.00 7.31
C LYS A 35 10.70 -12.76 8.63
N GLY A 36 11.19 -11.80 9.42
CA GLY A 36 10.60 -11.46 10.71
C GLY A 36 9.19 -10.89 10.56
N ILE A 37 9.04 -9.84 9.74
CA ILE A 37 7.75 -9.20 9.45
C ILE A 37 7.05 -9.89 8.27
N GLY A 38 7.81 -10.41 7.31
CA GLY A 38 7.26 -11.02 6.09
C GLY A 38 6.92 -9.98 5.01
N GLN A 39 7.53 -8.80 5.05
CA GLN A 39 7.24 -7.69 4.14
C GLN A 39 8.39 -7.45 3.16
N GLN A 40 8.05 -7.32 1.87
CA GLN A 40 9.01 -7.04 0.80
C GLN A 40 9.01 -5.56 0.39
N GLN A 41 7.82 -4.95 0.34
CA GLN A 41 7.63 -3.57 -0.12
C GLN A 41 6.66 -2.85 0.81
N GLN A 42 6.83 -1.54 0.97
CA GLN A 42 5.90 -0.67 1.69
C GLN A 42 5.48 0.48 0.78
N ALA A 43 4.19 0.59 0.48
CA ALA A 43 3.64 1.73 -0.25
C ALA A 43 3.85 3.04 0.55
N VAL A 44 4.24 4.10 -0.13
CA VAL A 44 4.39 5.45 0.43
C VAL A 44 3.82 6.45 -0.55
N ILE A 45 2.95 7.33 -0.08
CA ILE A 45 2.32 8.35 -0.92
C ILE A 45 3.28 9.53 -1.20
N PRO A 46 3.21 10.15 -2.39
CA PRO A 46 3.86 11.44 -2.63
C PRO A 46 3.11 12.57 -1.88
N PRO A 47 3.71 13.76 -1.71
CA PRO A 47 3.06 14.90 -1.06
C PRO A 47 1.75 15.37 -1.73
N THR A 48 1.52 14.97 -2.99
CA THR A 48 0.33 15.30 -3.76
C THR A 48 -0.85 14.36 -3.53
N GLN A 49 -0.68 13.32 -2.71
CA GLN A 49 -1.73 12.35 -2.39
C GLN A 49 -1.98 12.31 -0.89
N ASP A 50 -3.21 11.97 -0.53
CA ASP A 50 -3.67 11.73 0.83
C ASP A 50 -4.78 10.67 0.83
N VAL A 51 -5.34 10.38 2.01
CA VAL A 51 -6.42 9.40 2.15
C VAL A 51 -7.66 9.75 1.32
N VAL A 52 -7.97 11.03 1.12
CA VAL A 52 -9.12 11.48 0.31
C VAL A 52 -8.88 11.16 -1.16
N THR A 53 -7.68 11.44 -1.65
CA THR A 53 -7.27 11.16 -3.03
C THR A 53 -7.24 9.65 -3.30
N LEU A 54 -6.70 8.85 -2.38
CA LEU A 54 -6.69 7.39 -2.51
C LEU A 54 -8.12 6.80 -2.52
N ALA A 55 -9.00 7.30 -1.65
CA ALA A 55 -10.40 6.87 -1.60
C ALA A 55 -11.16 7.25 -2.88
N ALA A 56 -10.92 8.45 -3.42
CA ALA A 56 -11.51 8.89 -4.68
C ALA A 56 -11.12 7.96 -5.84
N ASN A 57 -9.83 7.60 -5.95
CA ASN A 57 -9.36 6.66 -6.98
C ASN A 57 -9.95 5.25 -6.80
N ALA A 58 -10.08 4.76 -5.55
CA ALA A 58 -10.72 3.46 -5.30
C ALA A 58 -12.23 3.47 -5.64
N ALA A 59 -12.91 4.58 -5.37
CA ALA A 59 -14.33 4.75 -5.68
C ALA A 59 -14.59 4.90 -7.18
N ASP A 60 -13.71 5.62 -7.90
CA ASP A 60 -13.83 5.80 -9.35
C ASP A 60 -13.91 4.45 -10.07
N GLN A 61 -13.04 3.49 -9.71
CA GLN A 61 -13.03 2.12 -10.28
C GLN A 61 -14.36 1.36 -10.20
N ILE A 62 -15.25 1.70 -9.25
CA ILE A 62 -16.52 1.00 -9.04
C ILE A 62 -17.76 1.81 -9.46
N LEU A 63 -17.62 3.14 -9.55
CA LEU A 63 -18.69 4.08 -9.87
C LEU A 63 -18.70 4.54 -11.32
N SER A 64 -17.53 4.54 -11.99
CA SER A 64 -17.39 4.91 -13.40
C SER A 64 -17.96 3.87 -14.36
#